data_AF-A0A6C0H4F3-F1
#
_entry.id   AF-A0A6C0H4F3-F1
#
_cell.length_a   1.000
_cell.length_b   1.000
_cell.length_c   1.000
_cell.angle_alpha   90.00
_cell.angle_beta   90.00
_cell.angle_gamma   90.00
#
_symmetry.space_group_name_H-M   'P 1'
#
loop_
_entity.id
_entity.type
_entity.pdbx_description
1 polymer ?
#
loop_
_entity_poly.entity_id
_entity_poly.type
_entity_poly.pdbx_seq_one_letter_code
_entity_poly.pdbx_strand_id
1 'polypeptide(L)'
;MSDINLGVCRERKPSKILPSPAPCSAGRDLQYEDLHSDFKGPFVNFSFSNIPDSEVFTTPDNVLSDLSTEDIPSEWSWKKQGGNKIEDGSRNQGRCGCCWAMAFVSSLGDRYAIKNNIAAPYPSAMWMVSCGGSKIGSRGENGSFAENQQCLCGGSTYAAGKWMEEGNNVGLESCWPFSTISSGPGTYVAPNCPLTIGDDCCSDCCGNPDSKVKFTIEKGSTKCIVVANQDKSVNVEATIRAIQSDIKNNGPIVTTFWVPDDFQDWWSSADFEKDIYIPSQPSTIGYNGHSVVLTGWGKENGVNFWEMRNSWGSPGYCRFAMSSSTPRKYWCGIDLPEFSEGSWQGGTISFIPGKLSDHNWEKGNDNEVSNNNDDLSNINWKLIGIIAGVFVGVIFLIIIISMIVS
;
A
#
# COMPACT_ATOMS: atom_id res chain seq x y z
N MET A 1 -7.02 -43.78 6.41
CA MET A 1 -5.88 -43.05 7.00
C MET A 1 -4.63 -43.72 6.47
N SER A 2 -4.03 -43.13 5.44
CA SER A 2 -2.76 -43.59 4.89
C SER A 2 -1.71 -42.60 5.35
N ASP A 3 -0.84 -43.06 6.24
CA ASP A 3 0.27 -42.30 6.80
C ASP A 3 1.17 -41.76 5.68
N ILE A 4 1.41 -40.45 5.71
CA ILE A 4 2.37 -39.80 4.83
C ILE A 4 3.76 -40.23 5.29
N ASN A 5 4.45 -40.98 4.44
CA ASN A 5 5.80 -41.44 4.69
C ASN A 5 6.80 -40.29 4.48
N LEU A 6 7.14 -39.60 5.57
CA LEU A 6 8.09 -38.47 5.66
C LEU A 6 9.55 -38.85 5.27
N GLY A 7 9.82 -40.09 4.88
CA GLY A 7 11.17 -40.62 4.62
C GLY A 7 11.74 -40.35 3.23
N VAL A 8 10.98 -39.81 2.27
CA VAL A 8 11.44 -39.66 0.87
C VAL A 8 12.00 -38.25 0.56
N CYS A 9 11.93 -37.30 1.50
CA CYS A 9 12.35 -35.91 1.29
C CYS A 9 13.58 -35.51 2.12
N ARG A 10 14.68 -36.27 2.07
CA ARG A 10 16.00 -35.78 2.54
C ARG A 10 17.11 -36.16 1.58
N GLU A 11 17.80 -35.14 1.08
CA GLU A 11 19.20 -34.85 1.45
C GLU A 11 19.78 -33.73 0.57
N ARG A 12 19.95 -32.51 1.12
CA ARG A 12 21.11 -31.64 0.83
C ARG A 12 21.46 -30.80 2.06
N LYS A 13 22.77 -30.71 2.33
CA LYS A 13 23.37 -29.98 3.45
C LYS A 13 23.08 -28.47 3.37
N PRO A 14 22.93 -27.78 4.51
CA PRO A 14 22.79 -26.32 4.53
C PRO A 14 24.13 -25.68 4.10
N SER A 15 24.10 -24.87 3.04
CA SER A 15 25.25 -24.04 2.66
C SER A 15 25.17 -22.68 3.34
N LYS A 16 26.17 -22.41 4.19
CA LYS A 16 26.61 -21.14 4.79
C LYS A 16 25.52 -20.14 5.20
N ILE A 17 25.35 -20.04 6.52
CA ILE A 17 24.90 -18.82 7.20
C ILE A 17 25.80 -17.68 6.70
N LEU A 18 25.23 -16.76 5.93
CA LEU A 18 25.91 -15.53 5.55
C LEU A 18 26.05 -14.66 6.81
N PRO A 19 27.20 -14.00 7.01
CA PRO A 19 27.41 -13.13 8.16
C PRO A 19 26.39 -12.00 8.16
N SER A 20 25.93 -11.61 9.36
CA SER A 20 25.04 -10.47 9.57
C SER A 20 25.60 -9.20 8.92
N PRO A 21 24.88 -8.53 8.01
CA PRO A 21 25.30 -7.26 7.45
C PRO A 21 25.03 -6.09 8.38
N ALA A 22 25.69 -4.96 8.09
CA ALA A 22 25.63 -3.73 8.87
C ALA A 22 24.20 -3.13 8.93
N PRO A 23 23.86 -2.40 10.02
CA PRO A 23 22.57 -1.73 10.18
C PRO A 23 22.36 -0.57 9.18
N CYS A 24 21.10 -0.20 8.95
CA CYS A 24 20.64 0.85 8.02
C CYS A 24 21.47 2.15 8.19
N SER A 25 22.13 2.64 7.14
CA SER A 25 23.05 3.78 7.24
C SER A 25 22.38 5.11 6.89
N ALA A 26 21.81 5.79 7.90
CA ALA A 26 21.77 7.26 8.09
C ALA A 26 20.50 7.75 8.79
N GLY A 27 20.57 8.09 10.08
CA GLY A 27 19.68 9.09 10.68
C GLY A 27 18.77 8.65 11.83
N ARG A 28 18.86 7.40 12.26
CA ARG A 28 18.74 6.92 13.65
C ARG A 28 18.88 5.41 13.57
N ASP A 29 20.04 4.90 13.96
CA ASP A 29 20.08 3.56 14.54
C ASP A 29 19.01 3.54 15.63
N LEU A 30 18.18 2.50 15.66
CA LEU A 30 17.37 2.19 16.84
C LEU A 30 18.34 2.14 18.01
N GLN A 31 18.37 3.16 18.87
CA GLN A 31 19.14 3.02 20.09
C GLN A 31 18.40 2.01 20.96
N TYR A 32 19.15 1.19 21.69
CA TYR A 32 18.60 0.24 22.64
C TYR A 32 17.59 0.90 23.61
N GLU A 33 17.73 2.21 23.82
CA GLU A 33 16.87 3.09 24.61
C GLU A 33 15.48 3.34 23.98
N ASP A 34 15.36 3.40 22.64
CA ASP A 34 14.07 3.56 21.95
C ASP A 34 13.19 2.32 22.11
N LEU A 35 13.79 1.15 22.31
CA LEU A 35 13.12 -0.12 22.64
C LEU A 35 12.55 -0.15 24.07
N HIS A 36 12.97 0.78 24.94
CA HIS A 36 12.57 0.91 26.34
C HIS A 36 11.79 2.21 26.62
N SER A 37 11.49 3.00 25.60
CA SER A 37 10.62 4.18 25.73
C SER A 37 9.15 3.77 25.87
N ASP A 38 8.32 4.62 26.49
CA ASP A 38 6.88 4.45 26.69
C ASP A 38 6.09 4.56 25.35
N PHE A 39 6.53 3.84 24.32
CA PHE A 39 5.88 3.81 23.02
C PHE A 39 4.57 3.01 23.12
N LYS A 40 3.43 3.70 23.04
CA LYS A 40 2.09 3.14 23.29
C LYS A 40 1.45 2.45 22.05
N GLY A 41 2.26 1.88 21.16
CA GLY A 41 1.77 1.22 19.94
C GLY A 41 2.75 0.21 19.31
N PRO A 42 2.40 -0.43 18.19
CA PRO A 42 3.34 -1.19 17.35
C PRO A 42 4.29 -0.25 16.58
N PHE A 43 5.56 -0.64 16.41
CA PHE A 43 6.60 0.25 15.84
C PHE A 43 6.22 0.75 14.44
N VAL A 44 6.07 2.07 14.31
CA VAL A 44 6.04 2.76 13.02
C VAL A 44 7.47 3.19 12.69
N ASN A 45 8.01 2.65 11.61
CA ASN A 45 9.34 3.02 11.14
C ASN A 45 9.24 4.05 10.02
N PHE A 46 10.29 4.34 9.25
CA PHE A 46 10.21 5.19 8.08
C PHE A 46 9.45 4.47 6.96
N SER A 47 8.12 4.53 6.99
CA SER A 47 7.28 4.18 5.87
C SER A 47 6.87 5.46 5.16
N PHE A 48 7.51 5.78 4.03
CA PHE A 48 7.11 6.93 3.21
C PHE A 48 7.23 6.64 1.73
N SER A 49 6.26 7.12 0.97
CA SER A 49 6.30 7.13 -0.49
C SER A 49 6.95 8.42 -0.96
N ASN A 50 8.15 8.29 -1.53
CA ASN A 50 8.78 9.33 -2.32
C ASN A 50 8.25 9.25 -3.75
N ILE A 51 7.53 10.29 -4.17
CA ILE A 51 6.86 10.36 -5.45
C ILE A 51 7.73 11.22 -6.40
N PRO A 52 8.04 10.75 -7.61
CA PRO A 52 8.72 11.56 -8.61
C PRO A 52 7.87 12.78 -9.02
N ASP A 53 8.51 13.94 -9.27
CA ASP A 53 7.83 15.14 -9.80
C ASP A 53 6.99 14.84 -11.05
N SER A 54 7.46 13.93 -11.91
CA SER A 54 6.75 13.52 -13.11
C SER A 54 5.41 12.84 -12.83
N GLU A 55 5.20 12.28 -11.65
CA GLU A 55 3.92 11.67 -11.25
C GLU A 55 3.00 12.70 -10.59
N VAL A 56 3.55 13.77 -10.00
CA VAL A 56 2.74 14.80 -9.34
C VAL A 56 2.17 15.81 -10.34
N PHE A 57 2.91 16.10 -11.40
CA PHE A 57 2.52 17.11 -12.38
C PHE A 57 1.92 16.53 -13.67
N THR A 58 1.56 15.25 -13.69
CA THR A 58 0.83 14.60 -14.79
C THR A 58 -0.67 14.61 -14.49
N THR A 59 -1.30 15.77 -14.64
CA THR A 59 -2.77 15.85 -14.64
C THR A 59 -3.26 15.81 -16.09
N PRO A 60 -3.97 14.75 -16.52
CA PRO A 60 -4.61 14.74 -17.83
C PRO A 60 -5.61 15.90 -17.97
N ASP A 61 -5.68 16.49 -19.16
CA ASP A 61 -6.45 17.71 -19.43
C ASP A 61 -7.94 17.62 -19.07
N ASN A 62 -8.51 16.42 -19.07
CA ASN A 62 -9.94 16.18 -18.83
C ASN A 62 -10.26 15.69 -17.40
N VAL A 63 -9.28 15.52 -16.51
CA VAL A 63 -9.53 14.99 -15.16
C VAL A 63 -10.51 15.86 -14.38
N LEU A 64 -10.36 17.18 -14.46
CA LEU A 64 -11.26 18.11 -13.76
C LEU A 64 -12.71 18.00 -14.28
N SER A 65 -12.89 17.88 -15.60
CA SER A 65 -14.24 17.72 -16.18
C SER A 65 -14.84 16.36 -15.82
N ASP A 66 -14.06 15.28 -15.90
CA ASP A 66 -14.52 13.93 -15.56
C ASP A 66 -14.98 13.87 -14.10
N LEU A 67 -14.12 14.33 -13.17
CA LEU A 67 -14.44 14.38 -11.75
C LEU A 67 -15.67 15.25 -11.46
N SER A 68 -15.84 16.38 -12.18
CA SER A 68 -16.98 17.27 -11.99
C SER A 68 -18.33 16.62 -12.35
N THR A 69 -18.32 15.65 -13.25
CA THR A 69 -19.53 14.96 -13.74
C THR A 69 -19.79 13.63 -13.07
N GLU A 70 -18.78 13.04 -12.40
CA GLU A 70 -18.93 11.80 -11.67
C GLU A 70 -19.81 11.96 -10.42
N ASP A 71 -20.75 11.04 -10.24
CA ASP A 71 -21.56 10.95 -9.03
C ASP A 71 -20.77 10.23 -7.91
N ILE A 72 -20.19 11.06 -7.04
CA ILE A 72 -19.44 10.65 -5.85
C ILE A 72 -20.31 10.99 -4.63
N PRO A 73 -20.78 9.99 -3.87
CA PRO A 73 -21.66 10.21 -2.74
C PRO A 73 -20.93 10.97 -1.62
N SER A 74 -21.68 11.68 -0.78
CA SER A 74 -21.13 12.39 0.38
C SER A 74 -20.53 11.45 1.44
N GLU A 75 -20.91 10.18 1.42
CA GLU A 75 -20.38 9.13 2.26
C GLU A 75 -20.25 7.81 1.49
N TRP A 76 -19.23 7.04 1.82
CA TRP A 76 -19.00 5.71 1.28
C TRP A 76 -18.21 4.88 2.28
N SER A 77 -18.49 3.59 2.39
CA SER A 77 -17.73 2.70 3.27
C SER A 77 -17.73 1.28 2.71
N TRP A 78 -16.57 0.82 2.27
CA TRP A 78 -16.39 -0.59 1.95
C TRP A 78 -16.49 -1.47 3.18
N LYS A 79 -16.21 -0.97 4.40
CA LYS A 79 -16.45 -1.71 5.64
C LYS A 79 -17.93 -2.04 5.83
N LYS A 80 -18.83 -1.13 5.48
CA LYS A 80 -20.29 -1.35 5.57
C LYS A 80 -20.84 -2.17 4.41
N GLN A 81 -20.42 -1.86 3.18
CA GLN A 81 -21.04 -2.37 1.95
C GLN A 81 -20.30 -3.59 1.36
N GLY A 82 -19.00 -3.71 1.63
CA GLY A 82 -18.14 -4.73 1.02
C GLY A 82 -18.38 -6.15 1.54
N GLY A 83 -19.07 -6.32 2.67
CA GLY A 83 -19.28 -7.64 3.27
C GLY A 83 -17.95 -8.33 3.59
N ASN A 84 -17.77 -9.57 3.12
CA ASN A 84 -16.52 -10.31 3.24
C ASN A 84 -15.50 -9.99 2.13
N LYS A 85 -15.73 -8.98 1.28
CA LYS A 85 -14.83 -8.60 0.18
C LYS A 85 -13.71 -7.65 0.59
N ILE A 86 -13.63 -7.27 1.85
CA ILE A 86 -12.48 -6.56 2.41
C ILE A 86 -12.02 -7.18 3.72
N GLU A 87 -10.75 -6.99 4.07
CA GLU A 87 -10.22 -7.41 5.37
C GLU A 87 -10.86 -6.64 6.55
N ASP A 88 -11.02 -7.31 7.68
CA ASP A 88 -11.72 -6.83 8.89
C ASP A 88 -10.88 -5.88 9.79
N GLY A 89 -9.63 -5.60 9.42
CA GLY A 89 -8.73 -4.78 10.24
C GLY A 89 -8.03 -5.53 11.37
N SER A 90 -8.02 -6.86 11.34
CA SER A 90 -7.33 -7.67 12.35
C SER A 90 -5.80 -7.74 12.17
N ARG A 91 -5.25 -7.30 11.03
CA ARG A 91 -3.80 -7.26 10.79
C ARG A 91 -3.07 -6.50 11.91
N ASN A 92 -2.01 -7.12 12.42
CA ASN A 92 -1.13 -6.52 13.43
C ASN A 92 0.33 -6.67 13.01
N GLN A 93 0.98 -5.54 12.70
CA GLN A 93 2.39 -5.50 12.30
C GLN A 93 3.36 -5.76 13.47
N GLY A 94 2.85 -5.81 14.69
CA GLY A 94 3.63 -6.01 15.90
C GLY A 94 4.77 -4.99 15.97
N ARG A 95 5.99 -5.47 16.11
CA ARG A 95 7.15 -4.60 16.27
C ARG A 95 8.02 -4.45 15.01
N CYS A 96 7.54 -4.96 13.88
CA CYS A 96 8.19 -4.78 12.59
C CYS A 96 7.66 -3.51 11.93
N GLY A 97 8.55 -2.63 11.47
CA GLY A 97 8.24 -1.41 10.70
C GLY A 97 7.74 -1.67 9.27
N CYS A 98 6.75 -2.56 9.12
CA CYS A 98 6.26 -3.06 7.84
C CYS A 98 4.84 -2.58 7.50
N CYS A 99 4.38 -1.46 8.08
CA CYS A 99 3.08 -0.89 7.77
C CYS A 99 2.88 -0.66 6.26
N TRP A 100 3.93 -0.26 5.53
CA TRP A 100 3.88 -0.17 4.05
C TRP A 100 3.47 -1.49 3.40
N ALA A 101 4.07 -2.61 3.80
CA ALA A 101 3.79 -3.92 3.22
C ALA A 101 2.39 -4.39 3.63
N MET A 102 2.04 -4.24 4.92
CA MET A 102 0.72 -4.58 5.44
C MET A 102 -0.38 -3.82 4.72
N ALA A 103 -0.29 -2.49 4.64
CA ALA A 103 -1.27 -1.66 3.96
C ALA A 103 -1.36 -2.02 2.47
N PHE A 104 -0.22 -2.23 1.81
CA PHE A 104 -0.17 -2.57 0.39
C PHE A 104 -0.87 -3.90 0.10
N VAL A 105 -0.48 -4.98 0.76
CA VAL A 105 -1.07 -6.30 0.49
C VAL A 105 -2.54 -6.39 0.93
N SER A 106 -2.91 -5.63 1.97
CA SER A 106 -4.28 -5.53 2.46
C SER A 106 -5.19 -4.85 1.43
N SER A 107 -4.76 -3.72 0.86
CA SER A 107 -5.46 -3.08 -0.27
C SER A 107 -5.46 -3.98 -1.51
N LEU A 108 -4.35 -4.68 -1.81
CA LEU A 108 -4.28 -5.62 -2.93
C LEU A 108 -5.32 -6.74 -2.82
N GLY A 109 -5.44 -7.36 -1.64
CA GLY A 109 -6.43 -8.39 -1.37
C GLY A 109 -7.86 -7.89 -1.57
N ASP A 110 -8.19 -6.75 -0.96
CA ASP A 110 -9.51 -6.12 -1.10
C ASP A 110 -9.86 -5.83 -2.57
N ARG A 111 -8.92 -5.26 -3.34
CA ARG A 111 -9.15 -4.94 -4.76
C ARG A 111 -9.32 -6.20 -5.61
N TYR A 112 -8.59 -7.28 -5.32
CA TYR A 112 -8.84 -8.58 -5.96
C TYR A 112 -10.24 -9.10 -5.64
N ALA A 113 -10.67 -8.99 -4.39
CA ALA A 113 -11.98 -9.46 -3.95
C ALA A 113 -13.13 -8.70 -4.59
N ILE A 114 -13.02 -7.37 -4.64
CA ILE A 114 -13.99 -6.49 -5.31
C ILE A 114 -14.02 -6.78 -6.81
N LYS A 115 -12.86 -6.81 -7.48
CA LYS A 115 -12.76 -7.05 -8.94
C LYS A 115 -13.34 -8.40 -9.37
N ASN A 116 -13.20 -9.44 -8.56
CA ASN A 116 -13.57 -10.81 -8.92
C ASN A 116 -14.82 -11.34 -8.18
N ASN A 117 -15.45 -10.50 -7.35
CA ASN A 117 -16.57 -10.86 -6.48
C ASN A 117 -16.30 -12.13 -5.63
N ILE A 118 -15.14 -12.16 -4.98
CA ILE A 118 -14.73 -13.23 -4.06
C ILE A 118 -14.59 -12.68 -2.64
N ALA A 119 -14.55 -13.56 -1.65
CA ALA A 119 -14.13 -13.16 -0.30
C ALA A 119 -12.69 -12.61 -0.35
N ALA A 120 -12.38 -11.63 0.52
CA ALA A 120 -11.08 -11.02 0.66
C ALA A 120 -10.00 -12.11 0.80
N PRO A 121 -9.13 -12.32 -0.20
CA PRO A 121 -7.95 -13.11 0.03
C PRO A 121 -7.05 -12.35 0.99
N TYR A 122 -6.14 -13.07 1.63
CA TYR A 122 -5.21 -12.49 2.61
C TYR A 122 -3.79 -12.64 2.08
N PRO A 123 -3.27 -11.72 1.24
CA PRO A 123 -1.92 -11.86 0.69
C PRO A 123 -0.86 -11.63 1.78
N SER A 124 0.29 -12.27 1.62
CA SER A 124 1.36 -12.25 2.62
C SER A 124 2.13 -10.93 2.61
N ALA A 125 2.02 -10.18 3.70
CA ALA A 125 2.88 -9.00 3.91
C ALA A 125 4.34 -9.42 4.06
N MET A 126 4.56 -10.58 4.70
CA MET A 126 5.90 -11.10 4.95
C MET A 126 6.64 -11.45 3.66
N TRP A 127 5.93 -11.89 2.64
CA TRP A 127 6.51 -12.13 1.32
C TRP A 127 7.08 -10.87 0.71
N MET A 128 6.33 -9.76 0.80
CA MET A 128 6.76 -8.46 0.33
C MET A 128 7.94 -7.93 1.16
N VAL A 129 7.89 -8.07 2.48
CA VAL A 129 8.97 -7.66 3.40
C VAL A 129 10.26 -8.44 3.18
N SER A 130 10.17 -9.75 2.91
CA SER A 130 11.36 -10.59 2.74
C SER A 130 11.97 -10.48 1.34
N CYS A 131 11.15 -10.31 0.29
CA CYS A 131 11.57 -10.42 -1.10
C CYS A 131 11.64 -9.08 -1.87
N GLY A 132 11.10 -8.00 -1.30
CA GLY A 132 11.20 -6.67 -1.91
C GLY A 132 12.63 -6.14 -2.00
N GLY A 133 13.51 -6.59 -1.09
CA GLY A 133 14.89 -6.16 -1.00
C GLY A 133 15.10 -4.65 -0.97
N SER A 134 16.24 -4.18 -1.48
CA SER A 134 16.55 -2.74 -1.56
C SER A 134 15.65 -1.96 -2.53
N LYS A 135 14.90 -2.65 -3.42
CA LYS A 135 14.04 -2.00 -4.41
C LYS A 135 12.81 -1.31 -3.82
N ILE A 136 12.37 -1.75 -2.62
CA ILE A 136 11.22 -1.16 -1.92
C ILE A 136 11.65 -0.30 -0.71
N GLY A 137 12.90 -0.41 -0.27
CA GLY A 137 13.41 0.29 0.91
C GLY A 137 13.26 1.82 0.80
N SER A 138 12.79 2.46 1.87
CA SER A 138 12.43 3.88 1.86
C SER A 138 13.60 4.86 1.78
N ARG A 139 14.82 4.38 2.05
CA ARG A 139 16.03 5.18 1.94
C ARG A 139 16.74 4.71 0.69
N GLY A 140 16.96 5.63 -0.26
CA GLY A 140 17.67 5.42 -1.52
C GLY A 140 19.15 5.07 -1.33
N GLU A 141 19.42 4.07 -0.50
CA GLU A 141 20.75 3.66 -0.13
C GLU A 141 21.23 2.63 -1.15
N ASN A 142 22.28 3.01 -1.87
CA ASN A 142 22.93 2.20 -2.88
C ASN A 142 23.27 0.79 -2.35
N GLY A 143 22.40 -0.18 -2.63
CA GLY A 143 22.72 -1.61 -2.75
C GLY A 143 23.38 -2.34 -1.58
N SER A 144 23.30 -1.86 -0.33
CA SER A 144 24.17 -2.37 0.76
C SER A 144 23.44 -3.02 1.96
N PHE A 145 22.15 -3.37 1.86
CA PHE A 145 21.39 -3.99 2.96
C PHE A 145 21.03 -5.43 2.66
N ALA A 146 20.96 -6.27 3.69
CA ALA A 146 20.25 -7.53 3.54
C ALA A 146 18.75 -7.28 3.47
N GLU A 147 18.11 -8.02 2.57
CA GLU A 147 16.67 -8.02 2.30
C GLU A 147 15.84 -8.23 3.58
N ASN A 148 16.43 -8.86 4.60
CA ASN A 148 15.77 -9.21 5.86
C ASN A 148 15.71 -8.09 6.92
N GLN A 149 16.27 -6.90 6.67
CA GLN A 149 16.26 -5.77 7.61
C GLN A 149 15.12 -4.77 7.39
N GLN A 150 14.16 -5.05 6.50
CA GLN A 150 13.08 -4.11 6.20
C GLN A 150 12.15 -3.79 7.39
N CYS A 151 12.09 -4.66 8.40
CA CYS A 151 11.44 -4.31 9.67
C CYS A 151 12.11 -3.11 10.38
N LEU A 152 13.43 -2.93 10.19
CA LEU A 152 14.24 -1.87 10.80
C LEU A 152 14.53 -0.70 9.85
N CYS A 153 14.39 -0.87 8.53
CA CYS A 153 14.61 0.23 7.58
C CYS A 153 13.31 0.82 6.98
N GLY A 154 12.15 0.15 7.16
CA GLY A 154 10.88 0.56 6.56
C GLY A 154 10.79 0.29 5.05
N GLY A 155 9.75 0.82 4.41
CA GLY A 155 9.53 0.70 2.96
C GLY A 155 8.55 1.72 2.39
N SER A 156 8.51 1.80 1.06
CA SER A 156 7.66 2.72 0.28
C SER A 156 6.52 1.96 -0.42
N THR A 157 5.30 2.46 -0.28
CA THR A 157 4.12 1.85 -0.93
C THR A 157 4.12 2.08 -2.44
N TYR A 158 4.62 3.24 -2.89
CA TYR A 158 4.85 3.50 -4.31
C TYR A 158 5.90 2.55 -4.90
N ALA A 159 7.05 2.40 -4.21
CA ALA A 159 8.11 1.50 -4.66
C ALA A 159 7.67 0.02 -4.63
N ALA A 160 6.82 -0.37 -3.67
CA ALA A 160 6.20 -1.69 -3.64
C ALA A 160 5.35 -1.96 -4.89
N GLY A 161 4.55 -0.98 -5.30
CA GLY A 161 3.82 -1.03 -6.57
C GLY A 161 4.78 -1.19 -7.75
N LYS A 162 5.77 -0.30 -7.90
CA LYS A 162 6.76 -0.40 -8.99
C LYS A 162 7.49 -1.75 -9.01
N TRP A 163 7.85 -2.29 -7.85
CA TRP A 163 8.44 -3.62 -7.72
C TRP A 163 7.52 -4.72 -8.24
N MET A 164 6.22 -4.69 -7.94
CA MET A 164 5.30 -5.68 -8.49
C MET A 164 5.07 -5.53 -10.00
N GLU A 165 5.14 -4.31 -10.56
CA GLU A 165 5.05 -4.09 -12.02
C GLU A 165 6.22 -4.70 -12.81
N GLU A 166 7.34 -4.99 -12.16
CA GLU A 166 8.49 -5.69 -12.75
C GLU A 166 8.25 -7.19 -12.94
N GLY A 167 7.04 -7.69 -12.65
CA GLY A 167 6.65 -9.10 -12.75
C GLY A 167 6.82 -9.88 -11.45
N ASN A 168 7.07 -9.18 -10.33
CA ASN A 168 7.07 -9.79 -9.01
C ASN A 168 5.63 -10.06 -8.52
N ASN A 169 5.51 -10.90 -7.51
CA ASN A 169 4.23 -11.33 -6.94
C ASN A 169 4.37 -11.61 -5.45
N VAL A 170 3.22 -11.68 -4.78
CA VAL A 170 3.10 -12.18 -3.42
C VAL A 170 2.13 -13.37 -3.39
N GLY A 171 2.39 -14.32 -2.49
CA GLY A 171 1.47 -15.43 -2.20
C GLY A 171 0.46 -15.08 -1.10
N LEU A 172 -0.27 -16.09 -0.64
CA LEU A 172 -1.16 -15.99 0.51
C LEU A 172 -0.39 -15.94 1.84
N GLU A 173 -0.97 -15.31 2.85
CA GLU A 173 -0.47 -15.29 4.23
C GLU A 173 -0.37 -16.71 4.82
N SER A 174 -1.30 -17.61 4.47
CA SER A 174 -1.23 -19.03 4.85
C SER A 174 0.06 -19.71 4.35
N CYS A 175 0.65 -19.17 3.28
CA CYS A 175 1.89 -19.68 2.71
C CYS A 175 3.16 -19.12 3.33
N TRP A 176 3.11 -17.87 3.76
CA TRP A 176 4.24 -17.21 4.39
C TRP A 176 3.72 -16.29 5.48
N PRO A 177 3.41 -16.84 6.67
CA PRO A 177 2.68 -16.12 7.69
C PRO A 177 3.58 -15.08 8.37
N PHE A 178 2.98 -14.01 8.84
CA PHE A 178 3.66 -12.93 9.54
C PHE A 178 4.33 -13.39 10.84
N SER A 179 3.82 -14.46 11.45
CA SER A 179 4.42 -15.13 12.60
C SER A 179 5.82 -15.69 12.33
N THR A 180 6.28 -15.73 11.07
CA THR A 180 7.64 -16.14 10.70
C THR A 180 8.71 -15.11 11.07
N ILE A 181 8.36 -13.88 11.46
CA ILE A 181 9.33 -12.93 12.01
C ILE A 181 9.97 -13.51 13.27
N SER A 182 11.30 -13.58 13.28
CA SER A 182 12.04 -13.89 14.49
C SER A 182 12.03 -12.70 15.43
N SER A 183 11.52 -12.89 16.64
CA SER A 183 11.59 -11.91 17.73
C SER A 183 12.72 -12.25 18.70
N GLY A 184 13.81 -11.49 18.65
CA GLY A 184 14.89 -11.51 19.66
C GLY A 184 14.94 -10.21 20.47
N PRO A 185 15.69 -10.15 21.58
CA PRO A 185 15.90 -8.90 22.31
C PRO A 185 16.52 -7.85 21.39
N GLY A 186 15.73 -6.85 21.02
CA GLY A 186 16.14 -5.71 20.19
C GLY A 186 16.27 -5.96 18.69
N THR A 187 15.81 -7.09 18.16
CA THR A 187 15.78 -7.31 16.71
C THR A 187 14.47 -7.96 16.27
N TYR A 188 13.69 -7.22 15.46
CA TYR A 188 12.63 -7.75 14.62
C TYR A 188 13.22 -7.89 13.23
N VAL A 189 13.68 -9.09 12.88
CA VAL A 189 14.30 -9.36 11.58
C VAL A 189 13.34 -10.23 10.80
N ALA A 190 13.01 -9.80 9.59
CA ALA A 190 12.26 -10.65 8.67
C ALA A 190 13.10 -11.89 8.33
N PRO A 191 12.52 -13.03 7.95
CA PRO A 191 13.31 -14.08 7.32
C PRO A 191 13.87 -13.58 5.98
N ASN A 192 14.98 -14.16 5.53
CA ASN A 192 15.44 -13.95 4.15
C ASN A 192 14.34 -14.38 3.17
N CYS A 193 14.29 -13.76 1.99
CA CYS A 193 13.41 -14.24 0.93
C CYS A 193 13.66 -15.75 0.72
N PRO A 194 12.62 -16.59 0.77
CA PRO A 194 12.80 -18.01 0.59
C PRO A 194 13.36 -18.31 -0.80
N LEU A 195 14.58 -18.87 -0.88
CA LEU A 195 15.14 -19.40 -2.14
C LEU A 195 14.31 -20.56 -2.69
N THR A 196 13.63 -21.25 -1.78
CA THR A 196 12.60 -22.25 -2.01
C THR A 196 11.52 -22.00 -0.97
N ILE A 197 10.31 -21.64 -1.37
CA ILE A 197 9.17 -21.64 -0.44
C ILE A 197 8.94 -23.11 -0.07
N GLY A 198 8.89 -23.41 1.22
CA GLY A 198 8.82 -24.79 1.75
C GLY A 198 7.73 -25.62 1.10
N ASP A 199 7.80 -26.94 1.29
CA ASP A 199 7.03 -27.96 0.55
C ASP A 199 5.50 -27.70 0.43
N ASP A 200 4.91 -26.85 1.29
CA ASP A 200 3.48 -26.50 1.27
C ASP A 200 3.10 -25.29 0.40
N CYS A 201 4.06 -24.46 -0.04
CA CYS A 201 3.79 -23.21 -0.78
C CYS A 201 4.74 -22.92 -1.94
N CYS A 202 5.36 -23.99 -2.47
CA CYS A 202 6.21 -23.93 -3.65
C CYS A 202 5.42 -23.56 -4.90
N SER A 203 6.00 -22.70 -5.73
CA SER A 203 5.48 -22.27 -7.03
C SER A 203 5.28 -23.39 -8.06
N ASP A 204 5.70 -24.63 -7.78
CA ASP A 204 5.58 -25.75 -8.72
C ASP A 204 5.61 -27.19 -8.10
N CYS A 205 4.89 -27.51 -7.02
CA CYS A 205 4.84 -28.90 -6.52
C CYS A 205 3.51 -29.36 -5.84
N CYS A 206 3.10 -30.58 -6.17
CA CYS A 206 2.35 -31.56 -5.35
C CYS A 206 0.89 -31.30 -4.90
N GLY A 207 0.03 -30.79 -5.79
CA GLY A 207 -1.41 -31.04 -5.69
C GLY A 207 -2.20 -30.25 -4.64
N ASN A 208 -1.58 -29.32 -3.90
CA ASN A 208 -2.28 -28.28 -3.15
C ASN A 208 -2.61 -27.11 -4.10
N PRO A 209 -3.88 -26.72 -4.30
CA PRO A 209 -4.23 -25.57 -5.13
C PRO A 209 -3.66 -24.24 -4.61
N ASP A 210 -3.53 -24.08 -3.28
CA ASP A 210 -3.20 -22.79 -2.64
C ASP A 210 -1.74 -22.35 -2.87
N SER A 211 -0.83 -23.31 -3.16
CA SER A 211 0.58 -23.05 -3.43
C SER A 211 0.85 -22.35 -4.78
N LYS A 212 -0.17 -22.21 -5.63
CA LYS A 212 -0.08 -21.58 -6.95
C LYS A 212 -0.65 -20.16 -7.02
N VAL A 213 -1.30 -19.69 -5.97
CA VAL A 213 -1.92 -18.36 -5.96
C VAL A 213 -0.82 -17.30 -6.00
N LYS A 214 -0.88 -16.45 -7.02
CA LYS A 214 0.06 -15.33 -7.19
C LYS A 214 -0.74 -14.05 -7.38
N PHE A 215 -0.60 -13.14 -6.43
CA PHE A 215 -1.15 -11.79 -6.56
C PHE A 215 -0.12 -10.91 -7.27
N THR A 216 -0.54 -10.38 -8.42
CA THR A 216 0.23 -9.45 -9.24
C THR A 216 -0.53 -8.13 -9.41
N ILE A 217 0.11 -7.11 -9.98
CA ILE A 217 -0.58 -5.91 -10.49
C ILE A 217 -0.30 -5.71 -11.97
N GLU A 218 -1.19 -4.98 -12.63
CA GLU A 218 -1.03 -4.61 -14.03
C GLU A 218 0.17 -3.66 -14.20
N LYS A 219 1.00 -3.93 -15.21
CA LYS A 219 2.20 -3.11 -15.50
C LYS A 219 1.81 -1.67 -15.85
N GLY A 220 2.40 -0.70 -15.16
CA GLY A 220 2.14 0.73 -15.36
C GLY A 220 0.86 1.24 -14.71
N SER A 221 0.26 0.49 -13.79
CA SER A 221 -0.97 0.88 -13.08
C SER A 221 -0.72 1.63 -11.76
N THR A 222 0.50 1.55 -11.21
CA THR A 222 0.90 2.18 -9.96
C THR A 222 1.05 3.68 -10.17
N LYS A 223 0.24 4.47 -9.44
CA LYS A 223 0.20 5.92 -9.54
C LYS A 223 -0.07 6.57 -8.19
N CYS A 224 0.51 7.74 -7.96
CA CYS A 224 0.02 8.64 -6.93
C CYS A 224 -1.25 9.32 -7.44
N ILE A 225 -2.32 9.36 -6.64
CA ILE A 225 -3.49 10.17 -6.99
C ILE A 225 -3.24 11.60 -6.53
N VAL A 226 -2.98 12.47 -7.49
CA VAL A 226 -2.84 13.91 -7.27
C VAL A 226 -3.28 14.66 -8.52
N VAL A 227 -4.02 15.74 -8.30
CA VAL A 227 -4.47 16.64 -9.36
C VAL A 227 -3.77 17.97 -9.15
N ALA A 228 -3.02 18.43 -10.15
CA ALA A 228 -2.32 19.69 -10.14
C ALA A 228 -3.13 20.78 -10.84
N ASN A 229 -3.02 22.00 -10.32
CA ASN A 229 -3.46 23.23 -10.99
C ASN A 229 -2.50 23.59 -12.14
N GLN A 230 -2.89 24.56 -12.97
CA GLN A 230 -2.06 25.06 -14.07
C GLN A 230 -0.70 25.63 -13.60
N ASP A 231 -0.65 26.15 -12.37
CA ASP A 231 0.57 26.67 -11.73
C ASP A 231 1.41 25.57 -11.05
N LYS A 232 1.06 24.29 -11.24
CA LYS A 232 1.67 23.11 -10.63
C LYS A 232 1.51 23.04 -9.10
N SER A 233 0.62 23.80 -8.50
CA SER A 233 0.21 23.56 -7.11
C SER A 233 -0.79 22.39 -7.03
N VAL A 234 -0.83 21.69 -5.90
CA VAL A 234 -1.83 20.62 -5.67
C VAL A 234 -3.23 21.23 -5.58
N ASN A 235 -4.16 20.72 -6.38
CA ASN A 235 -5.58 21.02 -6.28
C ASN A 235 -6.22 20.13 -5.20
N VAL A 236 -6.49 20.72 -4.04
CA VAL A 236 -7.00 20.02 -2.85
C VAL A 236 -8.30 19.29 -3.12
N GLU A 237 -9.32 20.00 -3.60
CA GLU A 237 -10.66 19.45 -3.79
C GLU A 237 -10.67 18.38 -4.87
N ALA A 238 -10.02 18.64 -6.01
CA ALA A 238 -9.96 17.68 -7.10
C ALA A 238 -9.15 16.43 -6.74
N THR A 239 -8.07 16.57 -5.96
CA THR A 239 -7.29 15.43 -5.48
C THR A 239 -8.11 14.56 -4.53
N ILE A 240 -8.75 15.14 -3.51
CA ILE A 240 -9.64 14.41 -2.60
C ILE A 240 -10.75 13.70 -3.37
N ARG A 241 -11.36 14.40 -4.35
CA ARG A 241 -12.41 13.84 -5.19
C ARG A 241 -11.91 12.68 -6.06
N ALA A 242 -10.69 12.76 -6.60
CA ALA A 242 -10.07 11.67 -7.34
C ALA A 242 -9.78 10.44 -6.46
N ILE A 243 -9.38 10.66 -5.20
CA ILE A 243 -9.19 9.59 -4.21
C ILE A 243 -10.52 8.90 -3.90
N GLN A 244 -11.59 9.67 -3.67
CA GLN A 244 -12.94 9.13 -3.45
C GLN A 244 -13.42 8.30 -4.64
N SER A 245 -13.23 8.81 -5.86
CA SER A 245 -13.54 8.07 -7.10
C SER A 245 -12.80 6.73 -7.16
N ASP A 246 -11.49 6.73 -6.93
CA ASP A 246 -10.69 5.49 -6.97
C ASP A 246 -11.12 4.49 -5.89
N ILE A 247 -11.38 4.95 -4.66
CA ILE A 247 -11.88 4.09 -3.59
C ILE A 247 -13.22 3.47 -4.00
N LYS A 248 -14.18 4.25 -4.49
CA LYS A 248 -15.50 3.75 -4.90
C LYS A 248 -15.44 2.74 -6.03
N ASN A 249 -14.61 3.02 -7.04
CA ASN A 249 -14.62 2.28 -8.29
C ASN A 249 -13.66 1.07 -8.27
N ASN A 250 -12.52 1.18 -7.58
CA ASN A 250 -11.47 0.17 -7.58
C ASN A 250 -11.31 -0.54 -6.24
N GLY A 251 -11.88 0.00 -5.16
CA GLY A 251 -11.75 -0.54 -3.81
C GLY A 251 -10.74 0.21 -2.94
N PRO A 252 -10.58 -0.21 -1.67
CA PRO A 252 -9.70 0.45 -0.71
C PRO A 252 -8.31 0.77 -1.25
N ILE A 253 -7.79 1.95 -0.91
CA ILE A 253 -6.52 2.51 -1.43
C ILE A 253 -5.48 2.65 -0.32
N VAL A 254 -4.21 2.48 -0.67
CA VAL A 254 -3.11 2.67 0.28
C VAL A 254 -2.77 4.15 0.38
N THR A 255 -2.46 4.62 1.58
CA THR A 255 -1.88 5.94 1.79
C THR A 255 -0.75 5.91 2.81
N THR A 256 0.06 6.96 2.81
CA THR A 256 1.15 7.14 3.75
C THR A 256 1.14 8.56 4.30
N PHE A 257 1.33 8.72 5.61
CA PHE A 257 1.33 10.02 6.28
C PHE A 257 2.38 10.11 7.38
N TRP A 258 2.84 11.32 7.67
CA TRP A 258 3.73 11.57 8.79
C TRP A 258 2.91 11.51 10.07
N VAL A 259 3.18 10.56 10.96
CA VAL A 259 2.39 10.41 12.19
C VAL A 259 2.50 11.69 13.01
N PRO A 260 1.40 12.43 13.23
CA PRO A 260 1.45 13.60 14.09
C PRO A 260 1.69 13.19 15.54
N ASP A 261 2.37 14.05 16.30
CA ASP A 261 2.90 13.71 17.63
C ASP A 261 1.80 13.32 18.64
N ASP A 262 0.55 13.75 18.43
CA ASP A 262 -0.61 13.45 19.27
C ASP A 262 -1.40 12.20 18.82
N PHE A 263 -1.07 11.59 17.68
CA PHE A 263 -1.88 10.51 17.11
C PHE A 263 -1.92 9.25 17.97
N GLN A 264 -0.79 8.85 18.56
CA GLN A 264 -0.73 7.62 19.36
C GLN A 264 -1.46 7.75 20.68
N ASP A 265 -1.34 8.92 21.33
CA ASP A 265 -2.08 9.21 22.56
C ASP A 265 -3.59 9.30 22.27
N TRP A 266 -3.98 9.90 21.14
CA TRP A 266 -5.36 9.88 20.67
C TRP A 266 -5.83 8.45 20.43
N TRP A 267 -5.10 7.65 19.64
CA TRP A 267 -5.45 6.27 19.32
C TRP A 267 -5.65 5.41 20.58
N SER A 268 -4.82 5.62 21.60
CA SER A 268 -4.88 4.87 22.86
C SER A 268 -6.10 5.21 23.72
N SER A 269 -6.80 6.31 23.44
CA SER A 269 -7.90 6.83 24.25
C SER A 269 -9.21 7.07 23.49
N ALA A 270 -9.21 6.91 22.17
CA ALA A 270 -10.33 7.20 21.29
C ALA A 270 -11.52 6.23 21.46
N ASP A 271 -12.74 6.77 21.34
CA ASP A 271 -13.95 6.01 21.04
C ASP A 271 -14.09 5.89 19.52
N PHE A 272 -13.56 4.80 18.93
CA PHE A 272 -13.48 4.60 17.48
C PHE A 272 -14.83 4.60 16.73
N GLU A 273 -15.95 4.50 17.43
CA GLU A 273 -17.29 4.60 16.84
C GLU A 273 -17.80 6.04 16.70
N LYS A 274 -17.22 6.98 17.46
CA LYS A 274 -17.67 8.38 17.54
C LYS A 274 -16.60 9.38 17.15
N ASP A 275 -15.35 9.10 17.47
CA ASP A 275 -14.28 10.08 17.38
C ASP A 275 -13.73 10.16 15.96
N ILE A 276 -13.43 11.39 15.56
CA ILE A 276 -12.64 11.70 14.36
C ILE A 276 -11.32 12.27 14.83
N TYR A 277 -10.23 11.63 14.44
CA TYR A 277 -8.91 12.19 14.70
C TYR A 277 -8.71 13.44 13.84
N ILE A 278 -8.45 14.57 14.49
CA ILE A 278 -8.06 15.82 13.86
C ILE A 278 -6.68 16.19 14.42
N PRO A 279 -5.60 16.16 13.62
CA PRO A 279 -4.28 16.55 14.09
C PRO A 279 -4.27 17.91 14.78
N SER A 280 -3.76 17.97 16.01
CA SER A 280 -3.59 19.21 16.79
C SER A 280 -2.12 19.58 17.03
N GLN A 281 -1.21 18.65 16.73
CA GLN A 281 0.24 18.83 16.74
C GLN A 281 0.79 18.58 15.33
N PRO A 282 1.92 19.22 14.97
CA PRO A 282 2.60 18.89 13.73
C PRO A 282 3.18 17.47 13.79
N SER A 283 3.52 16.94 12.63
CA SER A 283 4.33 15.72 12.54
C SER A 283 5.81 16.06 12.51
N THR A 284 6.64 15.22 13.12
CA THR A 284 8.09 15.33 13.00
C THR A 284 8.53 14.75 11.65
N ILE A 285 8.65 15.59 10.61
CA ILE A 285 9.08 15.18 9.25
C ILE A 285 10.42 14.44 9.30
N GLY A 286 10.54 13.38 8.49
CA GLY A 286 11.74 12.56 8.43
C GLY A 286 11.77 11.45 9.50
N TYR A 287 10.81 11.45 10.43
CA TYR A 287 10.64 10.45 11.47
C TYR A 287 9.21 9.90 11.46
N ASN A 288 9.01 8.61 11.75
CA ASN A 288 7.69 7.99 11.98
C ASN A 288 6.66 8.12 10.84
N GLY A 289 7.07 7.85 9.60
CA GLY A 289 6.13 7.69 8.49
C GLY A 289 5.25 6.44 8.67
N HIS A 290 3.94 6.52 8.41
CA HIS A 290 3.04 5.38 8.59
C HIS A 290 2.13 5.17 7.40
N SER A 291 1.99 3.91 6.97
CA SER A 291 1.11 3.52 5.88
C SER A 291 -0.13 2.81 6.40
N VAL A 292 -1.28 3.18 5.83
CA VAL A 292 -2.62 2.72 6.21
C VAL A 292 -3.46 2.54 4.94
N VAL A 293 -4.67 2.02 5.09
CA VAL A 293 -5.61 1.85 3.96
C VAL A 293 -6.83 2.75 4.16
N LEU A 294 -7.17 3.57 3.18
CA LEU A 294 -8.43 4.31 3.16
C LEU A 294 -9.49 3.43 2.50
N THR A 295 -10.57 3.19 3.23
CA THR A 295 -11.65 2.24 2.86
C THR A 295 -12.97 2.93 2.56
N GLY A 296 -13.05 4.24 2.80
CA GLY A 296 -14.27 5.03 2.66
C GLY A 296 -14.07 6.45 3.15
N TRP A 297 -15.16 7.20 3.21
CA TRP A 297 -15.21 8.57 3.71
C TRP A 297 -16.60 8.94 4.22
N GLY A 298 -16.66 10.06 4.92
CA GLY A 298 -17.92 10.68 5.30
C GLY A 298 -17.73 12.09 5.81
N LYS A 299 -18.81 12.64 6.37
CA LYS A 299 -18.82 13.95 7.00
C LYS A 299 -19.67 13.90 8.25
N GLU A 300 -19.13 14.40 9.36
CA GLU A 300 -19.84 14.47 10.62
C GLU A 300 -19.46 15.76 11.34
N ASN A 301 -20.46 16.49 11.86
CA ASN A 301 -20.27 17.77 12.57
C ASN A 301 -19.42 18.81 11.80
N GLY A 302 -19.52 18.81 10.46
CA GLY A 302 -18.77 19.73 9.59
C GLY A 302 -17.36 19.27 9.23
N VAL A 303 -16.89 18.15 9.80
CA VAL A 303 -15.56 17.56 9.54
C VAL A 303 -15.69 16.47 8.50
N ASN A 304 -15.02 16.62 7.36
CA ASN A 304 -14.85 15.55 6.39
C ASN A 304 -13.76 14.60 6.90
N PHE A 305 -14.01 13.29 6.82
CA PHE A 305 -13.07 12.27 7.29
C PHE A 305 -12.92 11.13 6.30
N TRP A 306 -11.76 10.49 6.34
CA TRP A 306 -11.50 9.18 5.76
C TRP A 306 -11.82 8.07 6.76
N GLU A 307 -12.47 7.00 6.30
CA GLU A 307 -12.54 5.72 7.04
C GLU A 307 -11.22 4.97 6.79
N MET A 308 -10.39 4.88 7.82
CA MET A 308 -9.01 4.41 7.74
C MET A 308 -8.87 3.05 8.45
N ARG A 309 -8.38 2.04 7.74
CA ARG A 309 -7.94 0.75 8.32
C ARG A 309 -6.45 0.83 8.66
N ASN A 310 -6.12 0.54 9.91
CA ASN A 310 -4.78 0.50 10.47
C ASN A 310 -4.28 -0.95 10.60
N SER A 311 -2.99 -1.13 10.86
CA SER A 311 -2.31 -2.43 10.99
C SER A 311 -1.84 -2.71 12.42
N TRP A 312 -2.57 -2.22 13.42
CA TRP A 312 -2.20 -2.29 14.84
C TRP A 312 -3.03 -3.31 15.64
N GLY A 313 -3.75 -4.18 14.95
CA GLY A 313 -4.74 -5.07 15.56
C GLY A 313 -6.02 -4.34 15.96
N SER A 314 -6.86 -5.03 16.73
CA SER A 314 -8.19 -4.52 17.10
C SER A 314 -8.14 -3.43 18.18
N PRO A 315 -8.88 -2.31 18.05
CA PRO A 315 -9.76 -1.97 16.91
C PRO A 315 -8.96 -1.53 15.69
N GLY A 316 -9.22 -2.15 14.54
CA GLY A 316 -8.42 -1.96 13.32
C GLY A 316 -8.80 -0.76 12.46
N TYR A 317 -9.78 0.03 12.87
CA TYR A 317 -10.35 1.11 12.06
C TYR A 317 -10.52 2.39 12.88
N CYS A 318 -10.35 3.53 12.23
CA CYS A 318 -10.68 4.83 12.80
C CYS A 318 -11.21 5.81 11.73
N ARG A 319 -11.71 6.95 12.18
CA ARG A 319 -12.00 8.10 11.30
C ARG A 319 -10.85 9.09 11.41
N PHE A 320 -10.27 9.48 10.28
CA PHE A 320 -9.15 10.43 10.22
C PHE A 320 -9.58 11.64 9.39
N ALA A 321 -9.46 12.85 9.93
CA ALA A 321 -9.88 14.06 9.23
C ALA A 321 -9.12 14.27 7.92
N MET A 322 -9.85 14.58 6.85
CA MET A 322 -9.23 14.93 5.57
C MET A 322 -8.42 16.23 5.72
N SER A 323 -7.45 16.45 4.82
CA SER A 323 -6.71 17.72 4.79
C SER A 323 -7.63 18.92 4.59
N SER A 324 -8.76 18.77 3.87
CA SER A 324 -9.78 19.82 3.70
C SER A 324 -10.45 20.26 5.01
N SER A 325 -10.37 19.43 6.06
CA SER A 325 -10.96 19.70 7.39
C SER A 325 -9.90 19.84 8.49
N THR A 326 -8.63 19.95 8.09
CA THR A 326 -7.48 20.07 9.00
C THR A 326 -6.75 21.40 8.74
N PRO A 327 -6.37 22.17 9.78
CA PRO A 327 -5.56 23.37 9.58
C PRO A 327 -4.27 23.07 8.81
N ARG A 328 -3.92 23.89 7.80
CA ARG A 328 -2.78 23.66 6.89
C ARG A 328 -1.47 23.32 7.60
N LYS A 329 -1.21 23.93 8.76
CA LYS A 329 0.00 23.70 9.58
C LYS A 329 0.10 22.30 10.22
N TYR A 330 -0.99 21.53 10.18
CA TYR A 330 -1.07 20.16 10.71
C TYR A 330 -1.39 19.14 9.61
N TRP A 331 -1.28 19.53 8.34
CA TRP A 331 -1.32 18.55 7.26
C TRP A 331 -0.12 17.61 7.40
N CYS A 332 -0.38 16.33 7.16
CA CYS A 332 0.57 15.25 7.41
C CYS A 332 0.77 14.33 6.19
N GLY A 333 0.12 14.63 5.07
CA GLY A 333 0.29 13.87 3.84
C GLY A 333 -0.70 12.71 3.63
N ILE A 334 -1.71 12.51 4.48
CA ILE A 334 -2.63 11.34 4.39
C ILE A 334 -3.45 11.26 3.09
N ASP A 335 -3.69 12.37 2.42
CA ASP A 335 -4.43 12.44 1.16
C ASP A 335 -3.68 13.27 0.11
N LEU A 336 -3.16 14.43 0.51
CA LEU A 336 -2.41 15.33 -0.34
C LEU A 336 -0.91 15.13 -0.15
N PRO A 337 -0.13 14.80 -1.20
CA PRO A 337 1.31 14.73 -1.07
C PRO A 337 1.90 16.11 -0.76
N GLU A 338 2.95 16.14 0.06
CA GLU A 338 3.65 17.36 0.45
C GLU A 338 5.07 17.37 -0.11
N PHE A 339 5.52 18.53 -0.61
CA PHE A 339 6.89 18.69 -1.06
C PHE A 339 7.79 19.03 0.13
N SER A 340 8.70 18.13 0.47
CA SER A 340 9.66 18.29 1.57
C SER A 340 11.00 17.64 1.23
N GLU A 341 12.09 18.24 1.71
CA GLU A 341 13.47 17.74 1.51
C GLU A 341 13.84 17.45 0.04
N GLY A 342 13.25 18.20 -0.90
CA GLY A 342 13.52 18.04 -2.34
C GLY A 342 12.76 16.89 -3.01
N SER A 343 11.74 16.33 -2.36
CA SER A 343 10.90 15.25 -2.90
C SER A 343 9.43 15.45 -2.55
N TRP A 344 8.53 14.92 -3.38
CA TRP A 344 7.13 14.77 -2.98
C TRP A 344 6.98 13.55 -2.10
N GLN A 345 6.28 13.75 -0.99
CA GLN A 345 6.20 12.80 0.08
C GLN A 345 4.71 12.59 0.41
N GLY A 346 4.29 11.33 0.56
CA GLY A 346 2.99 10.98 1.14
C GLY A 346 1.95 10.74 0.07
N GLY A 347 0.70 11.11 0.33
CA GLY A 347 -0.41 10.93 -0.60
C GLY A 347 -0.83 9.47 -0.76
N THR A 348 -1.79 9.27 -1.66
CA THR A 348 -2.41 7.96 -1.88
C THR A 348 -1.85 7.28 -3.11
N ILE A 349 -1.61 5.97 -3.01
CA ILE A 349 -1.05 5.14 -4.08
C ILE A 349 -2.14 4.18 -4.57
N SER A 350 -2.55 4.34 -5.82
CA SER A 350 -3.47 3.43 -6.51
C SER A 350 -2.72 2.48 -7.43
N PHE A 351 -3.29 1.31 -7.66
CA PHE A 351 -2.81 0.28 -8.57
C PHE A 351 -3.98 -0.60 -9.01
N ILE A 352 -3.82 -1.30 -10.13
CA ILE A 352 -4.85 -2.22 -10.63
C ILE A 352 -4.38 -3.67 -10.40
N PRO A 353 -5.16 -4.50 -9.69
CA PRO A 353 -4.86 -5.93 -9.55
C PRO A 353 -4.69 -6.59 -10.91
N GLY A 354 -3.72 -7.48 -11.03
CA GLY A 354 -3.52 -8.32 -12.20
C GLY A 354 -4.65 -9.31 -12.43
N LYS A 355 -4.37 -10.35 -13.21
CA LYS A 355 -5.30 -11.46 -13.39
C LYS A 355 -5.23 -12.39 -12.19
N LEU A 356 -6.38 -12.73 -11.64
CA LEU A 356 -6.48 -13.75 -10.61
C LEU A 356 -6.30 -15.12 -11.27
N SER A 357 -5.50 -16.00 -10.66
CA SER A 357 -5.41 -17.38 -11.11
C SER A 357 -6.71 -18.13 -10.81
N ASP A 358 -7.09 -19.03 -11.70
CA ASP A 358 -8.30 -19.85 -11.55
C ASP A 358 -8.15 -20.80 -10.37
N HIS A 359 -8.90 -20.53 -9.29
CA HIS A 359 -9.01 -21.38 -8.10
C HIS A 359 -10.47 -21.39 -7.60
N ASN A 360 -10.80 -22.34 -6.73
CA ASN A 360 -12.08 -22.36 -6.02
C ASN A 360 -12.08 -21.31 -4.91
N TRP A 361 -12.31 -20.05 -5.29
CA TRP A 361 -12.44 -18.95 -4.36
C TRP A 361 -13.80 -18.96 -3.67
N GLU A 362 -13.82 -18.65 -2.37
CA GLU A 362 -15.08 -18.37 -1.68
C GLU A 362 -15.74 -17.15 -2.32
N LYS A 363 -17.06 -17.20 -2.52
CA LYS A 363 -17.81 -16.12 -3.13
C LYS A 363 -17.89 -14.92 -2.18
N GLY A 364 -17.79 -13.72 -2.74
CA GLY A 364 -18.13 -12.50 -2.03
C GLY A 364 -19.62 -12.49 -1.68
N ASN A 365 -19.96 -12.12 -0.46
CA ASN A 365 -21.33 -11.89 -0.05
C ASN A 365 -21.75 -10.47 -0.48
N ASP A 366 -22.91 -10.37 -1.10
CA ASP A 366 -23.46 -9.11 -1.60
C ASP A 366 -24.37 -8.50 -0.54
N ASN A 367 -23.81 -7.63 0.30
CA ASN A 367 -24.64 -6.64 0.98
C ASN A 367 -24.77 -5.44 0.02
N GLU A 368 -25.76 -5.50 -0.87
CA GLU A 368 -26.26 -4.36 -1.67
C GLU A 368 -25.21 -3.42 -2.32
N VAL A 369 -24.15 -3.94 -2.94
CA VAL A 369 -23.50 -3.17 -4.01
C VAL A 369 -24.20 -3.58 -5.29
N SER A 370 -25.19 -2.79 -5.73
CA SER A 370 -25.86 -3.00 -7.00
C SER A 370 -24.80 -3.04 -8.10
N ASN A 371 -24.53 -4.24 -8.60
CA ASN A 371 -23.74 -4.45 -9.80
C ASN A 371 -24.51 -3.86 -10.99
N ASN A 372 -24.43 -2.54 -11.20
CA ASN A 372 -24.62 -1.94 -12.52
C ASN A 372 -23.38 -2.22 -13.37
N ASN A 373 -22.98 -3.49 -13.45
CA ASN A 373 -21.86 -3.96 -14.26
C ASN A 373 -22.15 -3.88 -15.76
N ASP A 374 -23.37 -3.48 -16.15
CA ASP A 374 -23.73 -3.23 -17.55
C ASP A 374 -23.37 -1.79 -18.02
N ASP A 375 -22.88 -0.89 -17.15
CA ASP A 375 -22.54 0.49 -17.55
C ASP A 375 -21.15 1.01 -17.10
N LEU A 376 -20.40 0.23 -16.30
CA LEU A 376 -19.03 0.57 -15.88
C LEU A 376 -17.99 0.41 -17.00
N SER A 377 -18.37 -0.11 -18.17
CA SER A 377 -17.53 -0.13 -19.37
C SER A 377 -17.39 1.23 -20.06
N ASN A 378 -18.14 2.26 -19.65
CA ASN A 378 -18.19 3.55 -20.33
C ASN A 378 -17.29 4.64 -19.71
N ILE A 379 -16.65 4.40 -18.57
CA ILE A 379 -15.55 5.27 -18.10
C ILE A 379 -14.23 4.67 -18.59
N ASN A 380 -13.72 5.27 -19.65
CA ASN A 380 -12.50 4.87 -20.35
C ASN A 380 -11.25 5.16 -19.49
N TRP A 381 -10.94 4.32 -18.50
CA TRP A 381 -9.70 4.40 -17.71
C TRP A 381 -8.43 4.22 -18.54
N LYS A 382 -8.55 3.71 -19.77
CA LYS A 382 -7.48 3.77 -20.79
C LYS A 382 -7.09 5.21 -21.13
N LEU A 383 -7.91 6.23 -20.86
CA LEU A 383 -7.54 7.63 -21.10
C LEU A 383 -6.51 8.17 -20.08
N ILE A 384 -6.50 7.65 -18.84
CA ILE A 384 -5.48 7.98 -17.83
C ILE A 384 -4.22 7.09 -18.00
N GLY A 385 -4.36 5.90 -18.61
CA GLY A 385 -3.26 4.96 -18.85
C GLY A 385 -2.58 4.99 -20.23
N ILE A 386 -3.01 5.80 -21.21
CA ILE A 386 -2.48 5.73 -22.60
C ILE A 386 -1.53 6.88 -23.01
N ILE A 387 -1.41 8.00 -22.29
CA ILE A 387 -0.55 9.11 -22.74
C ILE A 387 0.91 9.01 -22.23
N ALA A 388 1.45 7.79 -22.15
CA ALA A 388 2.90 7.57 -22.17
C ALA A 388 3.41 7.08 -23.55
N GLY A 389 2.51 6.66 -24.44
CA GLY A 389 2.86 6.07 -25.74
C GLY A 389 2.88 7.03 -26.94
N VAL A 390 2.22 8.19 -26.85
CA VAL A 390 2.04 9.08 -28.03
C VAL A 390 3.18 10.09 -28.18
N PHE A 391 3.88 10.45 -27.09
CA PHE A 391 4.98 11.43 -27.16
C PHE A 391 6.25 10.89 -27.82
N VAL A 392 6.53 9.58 -27.75
CA VAL A 392 7.70 8.99 -28.42
C VAL A 392 7.50 8.98 -29.95
N GLY A 393 6.27 8.77 -30.44
CA GLY A 393 5.96 8.77 -31.87
C GLY A 393 6.02 10.15 -32.53
N VAL A 394 5.56 11.19 -31.83
CA VAL A 394 5.56 12.57 -32.36
C VAL A 394 6.97 13.17 -32.33
N ILE A 395 7.79 12.86 -31.31
CA ILE A 395 9.21 13.28 -31.27
C ILE A 395 10.01 12.56 -32.37
N PHE A 396 9.77 11.26 -32.62
CA PHE A 396 10.40 10.55 -33.73
C PHE A 396 9.99 11.11 -35.11
N LEU A 397 8.73 11.50 -35.29
CA LEU A 397 8.26 12.10 -36.55
C LEU A 397 8.89 13.49 -36.79
N ILE A 398 9.04 14.30 -35.76
CA ILE A 398 9.64 15.65 -35.86
C ILE A 398 11.16 15.57 -36.12
N ILE A 399 11.85 14.58 -35.57
CA ILE A 399 13.27 14.33 -35.84
C ILE A 399 13.47 13.84 -37.28
N ILE A 400 12.61 12.94 -37.77
CA ILE A 400 12.67 12.46 -39.16
C ILE A 400 12.35 13.58 -40.17
N ILE A 401 11.38 14.45 -39.89
CA ILE A 401 11.06 15.59 -40.76
C ILE A 401 12.20 16.62 -40.77
N SER A 402 12.86 16.88 -39.64
CA SER A 402 14.02 17.78 -39.59
C SER A 402 15.24 17.23 -40.34
N MET A 403 15.41 15.90 -40.41
CA MET A 403 16.50 15.26 -41.18
C MET A 403 16.23 15.14 -42.68
N ILE A 404 14.99 15.32 -43.14
CA ILE A 404 14.62 15.31 -44.57
C ILE A 404 14.66 16.73 -45.16
N VAL A 405 14.60 17.77 -44.33
CA VAL A 405 14.63 19.19 -44.73
C VAL A 405 16.02 19.84 -44.55
N SER A 406 17.03 19.06 -44.16
CA SER A 406 18.46 19.43 -44.16
C SER A 406 19.16 18.72 -45.32
#